data_AF-A0AAU5AEF0-F1
#
_entry.id   AF-A0AAU5AEF0-F1
#
_cell.length_a   1.000
_cell.length_b   1.000
_cell.length_c   1.000
_cell.angle_alpha   90.00
_cell.angle_beta   90.00
_cell.angle_gamma   90.00
#
_symmetry.space_group_name_H-M   'P 1'
#
loop_
_entity.id
_entity.type
_entity.pdbx_description
1 polymer ?
#
loop_
_entity_poly.entity_id
_entity_poly.type
_entity_poly.pdbx_seq_one_letter_code
_entity_poly.pdbx_strand_id
1 'polypeptide(L)'
;MEITITLTALEAEAMSEDATLMAEIFDSYLWAMGMLRTGRNSRDPGTPPPTPGDWLAALRGLDRLPTRLQGIREGLIRACTAADGSLERLATVMNISRSAARHRRTRITRHAPKSWEQWAGTHSSRP
;
A
#
# COMPACT_ATOMS: atom_id res chain seq x y z
N MET A 1 8.09 -3.96 -21.45
CA MET A 1 8.20 -2.72 -20.65
C MET A 1 8.68 -3.13 -19.27
N GLU A 2 9.67 -2.43 -18.73
CA GLU A 2 10.21 -2.68 -17.40
C GLU A 2 9.89 -1.49 -16.49
N ILE A 3 9.53 -1.77 -15.23
CA ILE A 3 9.30 -0.75 -14.20
C ILE A 3 10.36 -0.96 -13.13
N THR A 4 11.23 0.02 -12.95
CA THR A 4 12.28 0.00 -11.93
C THR A 4 11.89 0.87 -10.74
N ILE A 5 11.91 0.31 -9.54
CA ILE A 5 11.74 1.05 -8.28
C ILE A 5 13.12 1.17 -7.65
N THR A 6 13.57 2.40 -7.38
CA THR A 6 14.89 2.64 -6.77
C THR A 6 14.70 2.90 -5.28
N LEU A 7 15.45 2.17 -4.46
CA LEU A 7 15.55 2.35 -3.01
C LEU A 7 17.00 2.68 -2.65
N THR A 8 17.20 3.55 -1.65
CA THR A 8 18.50 3.70 -1.01
C THR A 8 18.86 2.42 -0.24
N ALA A 9 20.14 2.23 0.09
CA ALA A 9 20.57 1.10 0.90
C ALA A 9 19.83 1.02 2.25
N LEU A 10 19.62 2.18 2.89
CA LEU A 10 18.88 2.27 4.16
C LEU A 10 17.41 1.86 4.00
N GLU A 11 16.74 2.31 2.94
CA GLU A 11 15.35 1.94 2.68
C GLU A 11 15.22 0.46 2.32
N ALA A 12 16.14 -0.08 1.52
CA ALA A 12 16.15 -1.50 1.17
C ALA A 12 16.34 -2.39 2.42
N GLU A 13 17.24 -2.01 3.32
CA GLU A 13 17.44 -2.71 4.59
C GLU A 13 16.22 -2.62 5.50
N ALA A 14 15.62 -1.43 5.63
CA ALA A 14 14.44 -1.22 6.47
C ALA A 14 13.20 -1.96 5.94
N MET A 15 13.00 -2.00 4.63
CA MET A 15 11.87 -2.66 3.99
C MET A 15 12.05 -4.18 3.90
N SER A 16 13.28 -4.68 3.78
CA SER A 16 13.55 -6.12 3.70
C SER A 16 12.63 -6.81 2.68
N GLU A 17 12.00 -7.93 3.05
CA GLU A 17 11.05 -8.70 2.22
C GLU A 17 9.76 -7.93 1.88
N ASP A 18 9.41 -6.88 2.61
CA ASP A 18 8.18 -6.11 2.37
C ASP A 18 8.23 -5.32 1.05
N ALA A 19 9.42 -4.94 0.57
CA ALA A 19 9.59 -4.34 -0.74
C ALA A 19 9.17 -5.30 -1.86
N THR A 20 9.65 -6.54 -1.81
CA THR A 20 9.29 -7.60 -2.76
C THR A 20 7.79 -7.90 -2.70
N LEU A 21 7.23 -8.04 -1.49
CA LEU A 21 5.81 -8.27 -1.28
C LEU A 21 4.94 -7.16 -1.90
N MET A 22 5.33 -5.89 -1.72
CA MET A 22 4.61 -4.75 -2.31
C MET A 22 4.71 -4.75 -3.84
N ALA A 23 5.87 -5.11 -4.40
CA ALA A 23 6.05 -5.24 -5.84
C ALA A 23 5.16 -6.34 -6.44
N GLU A 24 5.06 -7.51 -5.78
CA GLU A 24 4.16 -8.60 -6.22
C GLU A 24 2.67 -8.22 -6.17
N ILE A 25 2.27 -7.47 -5.14
CA ILE A 25 0.92 -6.95 -5.03
C ILE A 25 0.67 -6.00 -6.21
N PHE A 26 1.59 -5.08 -6.49
CA PHE A 26 1.45 -4.15 -7.60
C PHE A 26 1.42 -4.85 -8.97
N ASP A 27 2.28 -5.84 -9.17
CA ASP A 27 2.28 -6.71 -10.37
C ASP A 27 0.92 -7.36 -10.58
N SER A 28 0.32 -7.92 -9.51
CA SER A 28 -0.99 -8.57 -9.60
C SER A 28 -2.12 -7.62 -10.02
N TYR A 29 -2.05 -6.34 -9.63
CA TYR A 29 -3.01 -5.31 -10.05
C TYR A 29 -2.81 -4.92 -11.51
N LEU A 30 -1.55 -4.73 -11.92
CA LEU A 30 -1.23 -4.44 -13.32
C LEU A 30 -1.62 -5.59 -14.24
N TRP A 31 -1.40 -6.83 -13.82
CA TRP A 31 -1.87 -8.02 -14.52
C TRP A 31 -3.40 -8.05 -14.63
N ALA A 32 -4.13 -7.87 -13.52
CA ALA A 32 -5.59 -7.83 -13.54
C ALA A 32 -6.13 -6.73 -14.48
N MET A 33 -5.55 -5.53 -14.42
CA MET A 33 -5.88 -4.41 -15.31
C MET A 33 -5.55 -4.74 -16.77
N GLY A 34 -4.42 -5.40 -17.02
CA GLY A 34 -4.01 -5.86 -18.34
C GLY A 34 -5.00 -6.86 -18.92
N MET A 35 -5.42 -7.86 -18.13
CA MET A 35 -6.43 -8.83 -18.54
C MET A 35 -7.76 -8.15 -18.89
N LEU A 36 -8.26 -7.25 -18.03
CA LEU A 36 -9.51 -6.53 -18.26
C LEU A 36 -9.48 -5.68 -19.55
N ARG A 37 -8.34 -5.06 -19.85
CA ARG A 37 -8.20 -4.17 -21.02
C ARG A 37 -7.96 -4.90 -22.33
N THR A 38 -7.30 -6.06 -22.28
CA THR A 38 -6.86 -6.77 -23.48
C THR A 38 -7.69 -8.01 -23.78
N GLY A 39 -8.43 -8.52 -22.79
CA GLY A 39 -9.07 -9.83 -22.88
C GLY A 39 -8.08 -10.98 -23.05
N ARG A 40 -6.84 -10.82 -22.57
CA ARG A 40 -5.73 -11.78 -22.71
C ARG A 40 -5.07 -12.03 -21.36
N ASN A 41 -4.79 -13.29 -21.01
CA ASN A 41 -4.01 -13.65 -19.84
C ASN A 41 -2.52 -13.68 -20.18
N SER A 42 -1.78 -12.64 -19.80
CA SER A 42 -0.33 -12.53 -20.09
C SER A 42 0.55 -13.49 -19.29
N ARG A 43 0.02 -14.16 -18.26
CA ARG A 43 0.76 -15.11 -17.44
C ARG A 43 0.80 -16.52 -18.05
N ASP A 44 -0.06 -16.79 -19.04
CA ASP A 44 -0.13 -18.07 -19.71
C ASP A 44 0.61 -18.03 -21.07
N PRO A 45 1.33 -19.11 -21.45
CA PRO A 45 1.97 -19.21 -22.75
C PRO A 45 0.99 -18.97 -23.91
N GLY A 46 1.39 -18.12 -24.87
CA GLY A 46 0.54 -17.77 -26.01
C GLY A 46 -0.55 -16.74 -25.72
N THR A 47 -0.69 -16.27 -24.48
CA THR A 47 -1.62 -15.21 -24.07
C THR A 47 -3.09 -15.49 -24.44
N PRO A 48 -3.67 -16.64 -24.02
CA PRO A 48 -5.04 -16.99 -24.33
C PRO A 48 -6.06 -16.02 -23.67
N PRO A 49 -7.34 -16.08 -24.06
CA PRO A 49 -8.40 -15.43 -23.30
C PRO A 49 -8.44 -15.93 -21.84
N PRO A 50 -8.64 -15.06 -20.83
CA PRO A 50 -8.71 -15.47 -19.44
C PRO A 50 -9.91 -16.39 -19.15
N THR A 51 -9.69 -17.39 -18.32
CA THR A 51 -10.70 -18.31 -17.81
C THR A 51 -11.43 -17.70 -16.60
N PRO A 52 -12.57 -18.27 -16.17
CA PRO A 52 -13.19 -17.93 -14.88
C PRO A 52 -12.21 -18.04 -13.69
N GLY A 53 -11.29 -19.00 -13.73
CA GLY A 53 -10.27 -19.17 -12.69
C GLY A 53 -9.31 -17.99 -12.59
N ASP A 54 -8.90 -17.43 -13.74
CA ASP A 54 -7.98 -16.28 -13.79
C ASP A 54 -8.62 -15.03 -13.21
N TRP A 55 -9.90 -14.80 -13.47
CA TRP A 55 -10.66 -13.69 -12.89
C TRP A 55 -10.75 -13.82 -11.37
N LEU A 56 -11.01 -15.01 -10.85
CA LEU A 56 -11.06 -15.27 -9.40
C LEU A 56 -9.68 -15.11 -8.75
N ALA A 57 -8.62 -15.55 -9.42
CA ALA A 57 -7.24 -15.36 -8.96
C ALA A 57 -6.86 -13.87 -8.90
N ALA A 58 -7.24 -13.09 -9.92
CA ALA A 58 -7.05 -11.64 -9.93
C ALA A 58 -7.74 -10.96 -8.75
N LEU A 59 -9.00 -11.32 -8.47
CA LEU A 59 -9.77 -10.77 -7.35
C LEU A 59 -9.10 -11.02 -5.99
N ARG A 60 -8.57 -12.24 -5.75
CA ARG A 60 -7.89 -12.58 -4.49
C ARG A 60 -6.71 -11.65 -4.19
N GLY A 61 -6.02 -11.17 -5.22
CA GLY A 61 -4.90 -10.23 -5.06
C GLY A 61 -5.34 -8.82 -4.63
N LEU A 62 -6.55 -8.39 -4.99
CA LEU A 62 -7.02 -7.01 -4.86
C LEU A 62 -7.36 -6.55 -3.43
N ASP A 63 -7.43 -7.48 -2.47
CA ASP A 63 -7.68 -7.11 -1.07
C ASP A 63 -6.37 -6.82 -0.30
N ARG A 64 -5.21 -7.10 -0.90
CA ARG A 64 -3.90 -7.00 -0.24
C ARG A 64 -3.37 -5.57 -0.15
N LEU A 65 -3.66 -4.70 -1.13
CA LEU A 65 -3.16 -3.33 -1.15
C LEU A 65 -3.91 -2.36 -0.22
N PRO A 66 -5.27 -2.37 -0.15
CA PRO A 66 -6.00 -1.35 0.62
C PRO A 66 -5.62 -1.32 2.10
N THR A 67 -5.41 -2.49 2.71
CA THR A 67 -5.02 -2.62 4.12
C THR A 67 -3.62 -2.05 4.38
N ARG A 68 -2.65 -2.33 3.50
CA ARG A 68 -1.28 -1.79 3.59
C ARG A 68 -1.23 -0.29 3.37
N LEU A 69 -1.95 0.22 2.37
CA LEU A 69 -2.08 1.67 2.15
C LEU A 69 -2.71 2.37 3.36
N GLN A 70 -3.71 1.74 3.98
CA GLN A 70 -4.32 2.30 5.18
C GLN A 70 -3.35 2.29 6.37
N GLY A 71 -2.54 1.23 6.53
CA GLY A 71 -1.47 1.13 7.53
C GLY A 71 -0.42 2.23 7.38
N ILE A 72 0.14 2.40 6.17
CA ILE A 72 1.10 3.46 5.84
C ILE A 72 0.49 4.84 6.14
N ARG A 73 -0.75 5.08 5.71
CA ARG A 73 -1.44 6.35 5.96
C ARG A 73 -1.61 6.64 7.45
N GLU A 74 -2.01 5.65 8.24
CA GLU A 74 -2.17 5.82 9.69
C GLU A 74 -0.82 6.08 10.36
N GLY A 75 0.23 5.35 9.97
CA GLY A 75 1.60 5.54 10.46
C GLY A 75 2.14 6.93 10.15
N LEU A 76 1.96 7.42 8.91
CA LEU A 76 2.34 8.78 8.52
C LEU A 76 1.59 9.86 9.32
N ILE A 77 0.29 9.68 9.59
CA ILE A 77 -0.47 10.62 10.41
C ILE A 77 0.06 10.64 11.84
N ARG A 78 0.41 9.48 12.42
CA ARG A 78 1.00 9.43 13.76
C ARG A 78 2.37 10.08 13.80
N ALA A 79 3.26 9.75 12.86
CA ALA A 79 4.60 10.34 12.76
C ALA A 79 4.53 11.87 12.60
N CYS A 80 3.65 12.36 11.71
CA CYS A 80 3.40 13.79 11.54
C CYS A 80 2.88 14.46 12.81
N THR A 81 2.00 13.79 13.56
CA THR A 81 1.51 14.30 14.85
C THR A 81 2.63 14.35 15.90
N ALA A 82 3.46 13.31 15.99
CA ALA A 82 4.57 13.25 16.94
C ALA A 82 5.66 14.30 16.66
N ALA A 83 5.78 14.73 15.40
CA ALA A 83 6.65 15.82 14.97
C ALA A 83 5.99 17.21 15.02
N ASP A 84 4.91 17.38 15.80
CA ASP A 84 4.14 18.64 15.92
C ASP A 84 3.65 19.22 14.58
N GLY A 85 3.33 18.35 13.64
CA GLY A 85 2.89 18.70 12.29
C GLY A 85 1.61 19.53 12.26
N SER A 86 1.56 20.49 11.33
CA SER A 86 0.42 21.39 11.15
C SER A 86 -0.85 20.64 10.74
N LEU A 87 -1.91 20.82 11.54
CA LEU A 87 -3.24 20.28 11.24
C LEU A 87 -3.82 20.84 9.93
N GLU A 88 -3.49 22.09 9.60
CA GLU A 88 -3.95 22.73 8.36
C GLU A 88 -3.30 22.08 7.15
N ARG A 89 -1.97 21.91 7.18
CA ARG A 89 -1.25 21.20 6.11
C ARG A 89 -1.72 19.76 5.95
N LEU A 90 -2.01 19.07 7.06
CA LEU A 90 -2.59 17.73 7.03
C LEU A 90 -3.96 17.71 6.34
N ALA A 91 -4.84 18.68 6.64
CA ALA A 91 -6.14 18.80 6.01
C ALA A 91 -6.02 19.05 4.50
N THR A 92 -5.12 19.95 4.09
CA THR A 92 -4.84 20.27 2.68
C THR A 92 -4.35 19.04 1.91
N VAL A 93 -3.32 18.34 2.42
CA VAL A 93 -2.74 17.16 1.74
C VAL A 93 -3.74 16.01 1.64
N MET A 94 -4.57 15.83 2.67
CA MET A 94 -5.60 14.80 2.67
C MET A 94 -6.86 15.19 1.88
N ASN A 95 -6.95 16.42 1.39
CA ASN A 95 -8.12 17.00 0.74
C ASN A 95 -9.42 16.81 1.56
N ILE A 96 -9.37 17.16 2.85
CA ILE A 96 -10.51 17.09 3.78
C ILE A 96 -10.64 18.38 4.58
N SER A 97 -11.80 18.59 5.20
CA SER A 97 -11.98 19.73 6.10
C SER A 97 -11.05 19.66 7.32
N ARG A 98 -10.73 20.83 7.89
CA ARG A 98 -9.92 20.93 9.13
C ARG A 98 -10.53 20.15 10.30
N SER A 99 -11.86 20.13 10.39
CA SER A 99 -12.58 19.35 11.42
C SER A 99 -12.44 17.85 11.21
N ALA A 100 -12.57 17.37 9.96
CA ALA A 100 -12.35 15.97 9.61
C ALA A 100 -10.91 15.52 9.86
N ALA A 101 -9.92 16.36 9.51
CA ALA A 101 -8.51 16.11 9.80
C ALA A 101 -8.26 16.01 11.31
N ARG A 102 -8.85 16.92 12.10
CA ARG A 102 -8.74 16.90 13.57
C ARG A 102 -9.32 15.61 14.12
N HIS A 103 -10.54 15.26 13.71
CA HIS A 103 -11.21 14.05 14.14
C HIS A 103 -10.37 12.80 13.81
N ARG A 104 -9.87 12.70 12.58
CA ARG A 104 -9.05 11.56 12.14
C ARG A 104 -7.73 11.46 12.90
N ARG A 105 -7.02 12.58 13.08
CA ARG A 105 -5.79 12.65 13.87
C ARG A 105 -6.02 12.18 15.30
N THR A 106 -7.01 12.77 15.98
CA THR A 106 -7.37 12.40 17.35
C THR A 106 -7.77 10.93 17.47
N ARG A 107 -8.53 10.40 16.51
CA ARG A 107 -8.90 8.98 16.50
C ARG A 107 -7.68 8.09 16.40
N ILE A 108 -6.75 8.39 15.49
CA ILE A 108 -5.53 7.59 15.30
C ILE A 108 -4.64 7.67 16.55
N THR A 109 -4.42 8.86 17.09
CA THR A 109 -3.46 9.06 18.19
C THR A 109 -3.97 8.57 19.55
N ARG A 110 -5.29 8.50 19.75
CA ARG A 110 -5.91 7.96 20.97
C ARG A 110 -5.84 6.44 21.09
N HIS A 111 -5.58 5.74 19.99
CA HIS A 111 -5.50 4.28 19.98
C HIS A 111 -4.06 3.84 19.74
N ALA A 112 -3.72 2.67 20.30
CA ALA A 112 -2.47 1.99 19.97
C ALA A 112 -2.42 1.69 18.47
N PRO A 113 -1.22 1.70 17.84
CA PRO A 113 -1.07 1.35 16.44
C PRO A 113 -1.69 -0.01 16.12
N LYS A 114 -2.44 -0.09 15.02
CA LYS A 114 -3.02 -1.37 14.55
C LYS A 114 -1.97 -2.21 13.84
N SER A 115 -2.26 -3.49 13.59
CA SER A 115 -1.31 -4.42 12.94
C SER A 115 -0.67 -3.88 11.65
N TRP A 116 -1.46 -3.30 10.73
CA TRP A 116 -0.92 -2.75 9.48
C TRP A 116 -0.18 -1.42 9.66
N GLU A 117 -0.53 -0.64 10.68
CA GLU A 117 0.21 0.56 11.06
C GLU A 117 1.56 0.20 11.70
N GLN A 118 1.57 -0.83 12.55
CA GLN A 118 2.79 -1.40 13.13
C GLN A 118 3.69 -1.96 12.03
N TRP A 119 3.15 -2.81 11.15
CA TRP A 119 3.85 -3.35 9.98
C TRP A 119 4.54 -2.24 9.17
N ALA A 120 3.85 -1.13 8.91
CA ALA A 120 4.40 -0.01 8.14
C ALA A 120 5.51 0.77 8.87
N GLY A 121 5.57 0.70 10.20
CA GLY A 121 6.53 1.43 11.03
C GLY A 121 7.62 0.58 11.66
N THR A 122 7.48 -0.75 11.66
CA THR A 122 8.50 -1.67 12.16
C THR A 122 9.61 -1.81 11.15
N HIS A 123 10.85 -1.60 11.60
CA HIS A 123 11.99 -2.17 10.89
C HIS A 123 11.88 -3.67 11.06
N SER A 124 11.81 -4.42 9.97
CA SER A 124 11.85 -5.88 10.02
C SER A 124 13.27 -6.34 10.35
N SER A 125 13.72 -6.07 11.58
CA SER A 125 14.94 -6.64 12.14
C SER A 125 14.56 -8.00 12.73
N ARG A 126 14.87 -9.08 12.01
CA ARG A 126 15.03 -10.37 12.67
C ARG A 126 16.47 -10.47 13.20
N PRO A 127 16.68 -10.99 14.42
CA PRO A 127 18.02 -11.24 14.97
C PRO A 127 18.79 -12.30 14.18
#